data_AF-Q0VQ42-F1
#
_entry.id   AF-Q0VQ42-F1
#
_cell.length_a   1.000
_cell.length_b   1.000
_cell.length_c   1.000
_cell.angle_alpha   90.00
_cell.angle_beta   90.00
_cell.angle_gamma   90.00
#
_symmetry.space_group_name_H-M   'P 1'
#
loop_
_entity.id
_entity.type
_entity.pdbx_description
1 polymer ?
#
loop_
_entity_poly.entity_id
_entity_poly.type
_entity_poly.pdbx_seq_one_letter_code
_entity_poly.pdbx_strand_id
1 'polypeptide(L)'
;MEQIDFVTLEEKARPRKRAATPPKVTSASRQRTPRQGAVREGYRRLTADIPADLHKRLKMQALMEDRSVTELIVQAAESFLRNRD
;
A
#
# COMPACT_ATOMS: atom_id res chain seq x y z
N MET A 1 35.87 2.99 9.70
CA MET A 1 34.49 2.55 9.40
C MET A 1 33.63 3.06 10.53
N GLU A 2 32.91 4.15 10.32
CA GLU A 2 32.06 4.74 11.36
C GLU A 2 30.77 3.93 11.46
N GLN A 3 30.55 3.40 12.67
CA GLN A 3 29.42 2.59 13.07
C GLN A 3 28.36 3.55 13.61
N ILE A 4 27.22 3.68 12.92
CA ILE A 4 26.14 4.56 13.36
C ILE A 4 25.35 3.81 14.44
N ASP A 5 25.59 4.19 15.69
CA ASP A 5 24.81 3.81 16.87
C ASP A 5 23.38 4.36 16.76
N PHE A 6 22.42 3.50 16.42
CA PHE A 6 21.00 3.81 16.59
C PHE A 6 20.62 3.61 18.05
N VAL A 7 20.85 4.66 18.85
CA VAL A 7 20.32 4.82 20.20
C VAL A 7 18.79 4.68 20.16
N THR A 8 18.31 3.60 20.77
CA THR A 8 17.09 3.48 21.58
C THR A 8 16.28 4.76 21.76
N LEU A 9 15.20 4.90 21.00
CA LEU A 9 14.08 5.79 21.35
C LEU A 9 12.98 4.99 22.05
N GLU A 10 13.19 4.90 23.36
CA GLU A 10 12.20 4.92 24.44
C GLU A 10 10.75 4.51 24.10
N GLU A 11 10.49 3.26 24.44
CA GLU A 11 9.26 2.73 25.00
C GLU A 11 8.64 3.69 26.03
N LYS A 12 7.60 4.45 25.62
CA LYS A 12 6.76 5.22 26.55
C LYS A 12 5.38 4.58 26.65
N ALA A 13 5.31 3.52 27.46
CA ALA A 13 4.08 2.94 27.96
C ALA A 13 3.24 4.03 28.67
N ARG A 14 2.01 4.27 28.21
CA ARG A 14 1.02 5.07 28.94
C ARG A 14 -0.13 4.18 29.44
N PRO A 15 -0.61 4.41 30.68
CA PRO A 15 -1.39 3.45 31.44
C PRO A 15 -2.82 3.27 30.95
N ARG A 16 -3.28 2.00 31.01
CA ARG A 16 -4.66 1.56 30.81
C ARG A 16 -5.61 2.24 31.80
N LYS A 17 -6.51 3.10 31.32
CA LYS A 17 -7.73 3.48 32.04
C LYS A 17 -8.87 2.54 31.62
N ARG A 18 -9.32 1.71 32.56
CA ARG A 18 -10.58 0.97 32.50
C ARG A 18 -11.72 1.93 32.87
N ALA A 19 -12.77 2.03 32.05
CA ALA A 19 -14.17 2.01 32.47
C ALA A 19 -15.14 2.30 31.30
N ALA A 20 -16.29 1.61 31.39
CA ALA A 20 -17.61 1.90 30.81
C ALA A 20 -17.88 1.52 29.33
N THR A 21 -18.64 0.42 29.22
CA THR A 21 -19.71 0.05 28.27
C THR A 21 -19.94 0.95 27.03
N PRO A 22 -19.94 0.39 25.80
CA PRO A 22 -20.27 1.17 24.61
C PRO A 22 -21.79 1.40 24.51
N PRO A 23 -22.28 2.63 24.27
CA PRO A 23 -23.64 2.83 23.82
C PRO A 23 -23.78 2.30 22.39
N LYS A 24 -24.87 1.58 22.14
CA LYS A 24 -25.28 1.04 20.84
C LYS A 24 -25.52 2.19 19.86
N VAL A 25 -24.47 2.60 19.13
CA VAL A 25 -24.58 3.53 18.02
C VAL A 25 -25.19 2.81 16.82
N THR A 26 -26.40 3.26 16.49
CA THR A 26 -27.11 2.99 15.25
C THR A 26 -26.18 3.22 14.05
N SER A 27 -26.35 2.40 13.03
CA SER A 27 -25.60 2.41 11.77
C SER A 27 -25.73 3.74 11.04
N ALA A 28 -24.92 4.72 11.44
CA ALA A 28 -24.71 5.94 10.69
C ALA A 28 -23.77 5.61 9.53
N SER A 29 -24.29 5.83 8.31
CA SER A 29 -23.56 5.81 7.04
C SER A 29 -22.15 6.37 7.24
N ARG A 30 -21.15 5.50 7.13
CA ARG A 30 -19.74 5.84 7.30
C ARG A 30 -19.35 6.70 6.10
N GLN A 31 -19.52 8.02 6.24
CA GLN A 31 -18.98 9.02 5.31
C GLN A 31 -17.48 8.72 5.16
N ARG A 32 -17.13 8.06 4.05
CA ARG A 32 -15.74 7.77 3.72
C ARG A 32 -15.07 9.11 3.52
N THR A 33 -14.23 9.50 4.47
CA THR A 33 -13.29 10.60 4.27
C THR A 33 -12.55 10.35 2.95
N PRO A 34 -12.51 11.32 2.02
CA PRO A 34 -11.78 11.14 0.77
C PRO A 34 -10.30 10.97 1.14
N ARG A 35 -9.81 9.73 1.04
CA ARG A 35 -8.42 9.41 1.34
C ARG A 35 -7.55 10.22 0.39
N GLN A 36 -6.61 10.97 0.97
CA GLN A 36 -5.59 11.73 0.25
C GLN A 36 -4.98 10.91 -0.90
N GLY A 37 -4.89 11.54 -2.07
CA GLY A 37 -4.30 10.96 -3.27
C GLY A 37 -5.24 11.05 -4.47
N ALA A 38 -5.49 12.25 -4.99
CA ALA A 38 -6.17 12.38 -6.28
C ALA A 38 -5.47 11.47 -7.32
N VAL A 39 -6.26 10.71 -8.07
CA VAL A 39 -5.72 9.91 -9.18
C VAL A 39 -5.17 10.89 -10.21
N ARG A 40 -3.98 10.59 -10.77
CA ARG A 40 -3.40 11.41 -11.84
C ARG A 40 -4.40 11.51 -12.99
N GLU A 41 -4.46 12.68 -13.63
CA GLU A 41 -5.33 12.88 -14.78
C GLU A 41 -5.03 11.84 -15.87
N GLY A 42 -6.09 11.21 -16.42
CA GLY A 42 -5.96 10.11 -17.39
C GLY A 42 -5.72 8.72 -16.80
N TYR A 43 -5.51 8.57 -15.49
CA TYR A 43 -5.30 7.26 -14.85
C TYR A 43 -6.55 6.76 -14.12
N ARG A 44 -6.67 5.45 -13.98
CA ARG A 44 -7.67 4.78 -13.13
C ARG A 44 -6.97 3.87 -12.14
N ARG A 45 -7.50 3.78 -10.90
CA ARG A 45 -6.95 2.88 -9.87
C ARG A 45 -7.35 1.44 -10.18
N LEU A 46 -6.36 0.55 -10.17
CA LEU A 46 -6.56 -0.88 -10.21
C LEU A 46 -6.37 -1.44 -8.80
N THR A 47 -7.43 -2.02 -8.24
CA THR A 47 -7.34 -2.85 -7.02
C THR A 47 -7.54 -4.29 -7.46
N ALA A 48 -6.51 -5.12 -7.32
CA ALA A 48 -6.54 -6.51 -7.70
C ALA A 48 -5.79 -7.35 -6.67
N ASP A 49 -6.33 -8.53 -6.37
CA ASP A 49 -5.61 -9.53 -5.60
C ASP A 49 -4.62 -10.24 -6.51
N ILE A 50 -3.35 -10.25 -6.09
CA ILE A 50 -2.26 -10.91 -6.83
C ILE A 50 -1.59 -11.93 -5.92
N PRO A 51 -1.11 -13.08 -6.47
CA PRO A 51 -0.36 -14.05 -5.68
C PRO A 51 0.84 -13.40 -4.99
N ALA A 52 1.08 -13.76 -3.72
CA ALA A 52 2.15 -13.18 -2.91
C ALA A 52 3.53 -13.31 -3.56
N ASP A 53 3.80 -14.47 -4.16
CA ASP A 53 5.06 -14.75 -4.86
C ASP A 53 5.23 -13.89 -6.11
N LEU A 54 4.14 -13.57 -6.81
CA LEU A 54 4.17 -12.69 -7.97
C LEU A 54 4.48 -11.25 -7.55
N HIS A 55 3.86 -10.77 -6.47
CA HIS A 55 4.13 -9.44 -5.94
C HIS A 55 5.61 -9.28 -5.53
N LYS A 56 6.20 -10.29 -4.88
CA LYS A 56 7.64 -10.28 -4.51
C LYS A 56 8.52 -10.22 -5.76
N ARG A 57 8.25 -11.07 -6.76
CA ARG A 57 9.02 -11.09 -8.01
C ARG A 57 8.95 -9.76 -8.76
N LEU A 58 7.76 -9.16 -8.86
CA LEU A 58 7.59 -7.85 -9.49
C LEU A 58 8.39 -6.76 -8.77
N LYS A 59 8.39 -6.75 -7.43
CA LYS A 59 9.19 -5.80 -6.65
C LYS A 59 10.69 -5.97 -6.85
N MET A 60 11.18 -7.21 -6.85
CA MET A 60 12.59 -7.49 -7.08
C MET A 60 13.02 -7.06 -8.49
N GLN A 61 12.19 -7.36 -9.51
CA GLN A 61 12.47 -6.96 -10.88
C GLN A 61 12.51 -5.43 -11.03
N ALA A 62 11.52 -4.75 -10.47
CA ALA A 62 11.44 -3.29 -10.46
C ALA A 62 12.70 -2.66 -9.85
N LEU A 63 13.16 -3.21 -8.72
CA LEU A 63 14.38 -2.76 -8.06
C LEU A 63 15.63 -2.98 -8.93
N MET A 64 15.74 -4.13 -9.59
CA MET A 64 16.92 -4.47 -10.39
C MET A 64 17.04 -3.68 -11.69
N GLU A 65 15.93 -3.17 -12.21
CA GLU A 65 15.87 -2.44 -13.49
C GLU A 65 15.73 -0.93 -13.31
N ASP A 66 15.76 -0.42 -12.07
CA ASP A 66 15.47 0.98 -11.74
C ASP A 66 14.11 1.46 -12.26
N ARG A 67 13.11 0.56 -12.25
CA ARG A 67 11.73 0.83 -12.70
C ARG A 67 10.74 0.70 -11.55
N SER A 68 9.55 1.24 -11.72
CA SER A 68 8.45 1.01 -10.78
C SER A 68 7.68 -0.27 -11.12
N VAL A 69 7.10 -0.90 -10.09
CA VAL A 69 6.20 -2.06 -10.26
C VAL A 69 5.01 -1.70 -11.17
N THR A 70 4.52 -0.46 -11.10
CA THR A 70 3.44 0.04 -11.95
C THR A 70 3.83 0.02 -13.43
N GLU A 71 5.03 0.47 -13.79
CA GLU A 71 5.52 0.46 -15.17
C GLU A 71 5.63 -0.96 -15.73
N LEU A 72 6.13 -1.90 -14.92
CA LEU A 72 6.18 -3.32 -15.31
C LEU A 72 4.79 -3.88 -15.60
N ILE A 73 3.81 -3.56 -14.75
CA ILE A 73 2.43 -4.01 -14.93
C ILE A 73 1.83 -3.42 -16.22
N VAL A 74 2.02 -2.12 -16.47
CA VAL A 74 1.52 -1.46 -17.68
C VAL A 74 2.15 -2.06 -18.93
N GLN A 75 3.48 -2.20 -18.95
CA GLN A 75 4.19 -2.79 -20.09
C GLN A 75 3.74 -4.23 -20.37
N ALA A 76 3.60 -5.04 -19.32
CA ALA A 76 3.12 -6.41 -19.46
C ALA A 76 1.69 -6.46 -19.99
N ALA A 77 0.80 -5.58 -19.49
CA ALA A 77 -0.58 -5.49 -19.95
C ALA A 77 -0.68 -5.06 -21.42
N GLU A 78 0.08 -4.04 -21.83
CA GLU A 78 0.12 -3.62 -23.25
C GLU A 78 0.69 -4.70 -24.17
N SER A 79 1.75 -5.39 -23.74
CA SER A 79 2.34 -6.48 -24.52
C SER A 79 1.38 -7.67 -24.65
N PHE A 80 0.67 -8.00 -23.56
CA PHE A 80 -0.34 -9.05 -23.57
C PHE A 80 -1.51 -8.72 -24.50
N LEU A 81 -1.97 -7.47 -24.54
CA LEU A 81 -3.05 -7.04 -25.43
C LEU A 81 -2.62 -6.97 -26.90
N ARG A 82 -1.39 -6.56 -27.18
CA ARG A 82 -0.85 -6.50 -28.56
C ARG A 82 -0.64 -7.88 -29.18
N ASN A 83 -0.22 -8.86 -28.40
CA ASN A 83 0.10 -10.21 -28.90
C ASN A 83 -1.14 -11.13 -28.96
N ARG A 84 -2.34 -10.58 -28.87
CA ARG A 84 -3.60 -11.33 -28.86
C ARG A 84 -4.37 -11.26 -30.20
N ASP A 85 -3.80 -10.54 -31.16
CA ASP A 85 -4.12 -10.59 -32.59
C ASP A 85 -3.14 -11.53 -33.31
#